data_AF-A0A9D6YH11-F1
#
_entry.id   AF-A0A9D6YH11-F1
#
_cell.length_a   1.000
_cell.length_b   1.000
_cell.length_c   1.000
_cell.angle_alpha   90.00
_cell.angle_beta   90.00
_cell.angle_gamma   90.00
#
_symmetry.space_group_name_H-M   'P 1'
#
loop_
_entity.id
_entity.type
_entity.pdbx_description
1 polymer ?
#
loop_
_entity_poly.entity_id
_entity_poly.type
_entity_poly.pdbx_seq_one_letter_code
_entity_poly.pdbx_strand_id
1 'polypeptide(L)'
;MRAVCVDMWEPFAQSLRAHLPHARIVYDKFHVLRHVNDAVDETRRAEFFRKGGGARGLLRGKRWLLLRRWAHLERDERRLVRALLALNRRLAKAYLLKEQLAHLWDYTYEGAARRFLTTWLRALRWQRLPAFRKVAQRLLRHLDGILAYCHEKVPFGKVEAINGNIRAVLRRGRGYRDHGYPCSKSKRPRLSGASLCEPHERRVQYRFW
;
A
#
# COMPACT_ATOMS: atom_id res chain seq x y z
N MET A 1 7.63 -3.14 -22.77
CA MET A 1 7.45 -3.50 -21.34
C MET A 1 5.97 -3.67 -21.07
N ARG A 2 5.53 -4.78 -20.44
CA ARG A 2 4.10 -5.06 -20.20
C ARG A 2 3.58 -4.53 -18.86
N ALA A 3 4.44 -4.46 -17.84
CA ALA A 3 4.10 -3.91 -16.53
C ALA A 3 5.29 -3.20 -15.87
N VAL A 4 4.99 -2.25 -14.98
CA VAL A 4 5.98 -1.53 -14.16
C VAL A 4 5.55 -1.61 -12.70
N CYS A 5 6.45 -2.08 -11.84
CA CYS A 5 6.21 -2.10 -10.40
C CYS A 5 6.67 -0.77 -9.78
N VAL A 6 5.81 -0.12 -8.99
CA VAL A 6 6.11 1.18 -8.36
C VAL A 6 5.59 1.30 -6.94
N ASP A 7 6.15 2.28 -6.22
CA ASP A 7 5.58 2.78 -4.98
C ASP A 7 4.19 3.42 -5.21
N MET A 8 3.37 3.48 -4.17
CA MET A 8 2.04 4.09 -4.16
C MET A 8 2.07 5.63 -4.16
N TRP A 9 3.15 6.24 -4.65
CA TRP A 9 3.26 7.69 -4.72
C TRP A 9 2.70 8.19 -6.05
N GLU A 10 1.67 9.04 -5.97
CA GLU A 10 0.89 9.49 -7.13
C GLU A 10 1.74 10.10 -8.27
N PRO A 11 2.78 10.92 -8.01
CA PRO A 11 3.64 11.46 -9.07
C PRO A 11 4.31 10.39 -9.94
N PHE A 12 4.64 9.21 -9.39
CA PHE A 12 5.15 8.10 -10.21
C PHE A 12 4.07 7.57 -11.14
N ALA A 13 2.86 7.36 -10.61
CA ALA A 13 1.75 6.86 -11.42
C ALA A 13 1.41 7.84 -12.55
N GLN A 14 1.41 9.15 -12.28
CA GLN A 14 1.19 10.18 -13.30
C GLN A 14 2.28 10.18 -14.37
N SER A 15 3.55 10.17 -13.96
CA SER A 15 4.68 10.15 -14.90
C SER A 15 4.66 8.89 -15.78
N LEU A 16 4.36 7.72 -15.20
CA LEU A 16 4.25 6.48 -15.95
C LEU A 16 3.08 6.47 -16.92
N ARG A 17 1.91 7.00 -16.53
CA ARG A 17 0.77 7.12 -17.46
C ARG A 17 1.10 8.04 -18.64
N ALA A 18 1.88 9.10 -18.42
CA ALA A 18 2.30 10.03 -19.47
C ALA A 18 3.33 9.42 -20.44
N HIS A 19 4.34 8.71 -19.93
CA HIS A 19 5.46 8.23 -20.74
C HIS A 19 5.33 6.77 -21.19
N LEU A 20 4.54 5.96 -20.48
CA LEU A 20 4.35 4.53 -20.73
C LEU A 20 2.86 4.15 -20.67
N PRO A 21 2.01 4.71 -21.55
CA PRO A 21 0.55 4.54 -21.47
C PRO A 21 0.08 3.07 -21.64
N HIS A 22 0.88 2.24 -22.28
CA HIS A 22 0.60 0.81 -22.50
C HIS A 22 1.08 -0.09 -21.36
N ALA A 23 1.86 0.43 -20.41
CA ALA A 23 2.39 -0.36 -19.31
C ALA A 23 1.40 -0.44 -18.16
N ARG A 24 1.12 -1.65 -17.66
CA ARG A 24 0.29 -1.84 -16.48
C ARG A 24 1.05 -1.43 -15.22
N ILE A 25 0.47 -0.56 -14.42
CA ILE A 25 1.03 -0.15 -13.13
C ILE A 25 0.69 -1.22 -12.09
N VAL A 26 1.72 -1.78 -11.46
CA VAL A 26 1.60 -2.72 -10.34
C VAL A 26 2.16 -2.05 -9.09
N TYR A 27 1.39 -1.99 -8.01
CA TYR A 27 1.89 -1.43 -6.76
C TYR A 27 2.69 -2.46 -5.95
N ASP A 28 3.82 -2.00 -5.43
CA ASP A 28 4.70 -2.85 -4.61
C ASP A 28 4.03 -3.23 -3.27
N LYS A 29 3.95 -4.55 -3.05
CA LYS A 29 3.53 -5.19 -1.80
C LYS A 29 4.18 -4.61 -0.56
N PHE A 30 5.50 -4.37 -0.59
CA PHE A 30 6.24 -3.94 0.59
C PHE A 30 5.77 -2.58 1.09
N HIS A 31 5.42 -1.67 0.18
CA HIS A 31 4.85 -0.37 0.53
C HIS A 31 3.46 -0.49 1.14
N VAL A 32 2.62 -1.35 0.57
CA VAL A 32 1.29 -1.62 1.15
C VAL A 32 1.41 -2.20 2.56
N LEU A 33 2.24 -3.23 2.74
CA LEU A 33 2.48 -3.86 4.04
C LEU A 33 3.12 -2.90 5.05
N ARG A 34 4.01 -2.01 4.60
CA ARG A 34 4.60 -0.96 5.44
C ARG A 34 3.51 -0.04 5.99
N HIS A 35 2.58 0.42 5.16
CA HIS A 35 1.48 1.27 5.63
C HIS A 35 0.59 0.59 6.67
N VAL A 36 0.41 -0.71 6.54
CA VAL A 36 -0.37 -1.50 7.51
C VAL A 36 0.41 -1.69 8.80
N ASN A 37 1.72 -1.93 8.72
CA ASN A 37 2.62 -1.96 9.87
C ASN A 37 2.64 -0.62 10.62
N ASP A 38 2.68 0.50 9.89
CA ASP A 38 2.60 1.84 10.47
C ASP A 38 1.26 2.02 11.21
N ALA A 39 0.15 1.54 10.64
CA ALA A 39 -1.16 1.60 11.29
C ALA A 39 -1.27 0.73 12.55
N VAL A 40 -0.58 -0.41 12.59
CA VAL A 40 -0.44 -1.24 13.81
C VAL A 40 0.38 -0.49 14.87
N ASP A 41 1.50 0.15 14.51
CA ASP A 41 2.29 0.93 15.46
C ASP A 41 1.52 2.17 15.97
N GLU A 42 0.76 2.86 15.11
CA GLU A 42 -0.12 3.97 15.51
C GLU A 42 -1.17 3.49 16.51
N THR A 43 -1.80 2.34 16.25
CA THR A 43 -2.76 1.72 17.18
C THR A 43 -2.09 1.35 18.51
N ARG A 44 -0.90 0.75 18.47
CA ARG A 44 -0.11 0.39 19.66
C ARG A 44 0.23 1.65 20.48
N ARG A 45 0.66 2.74 19.84
CA ARG A 45 0.96 4.01 20.52
C ARG A 45 -0.29 4.60 21.16
N ALA A 46 -1.40 4.66 20.43
CA ALA A 46 -2.66 5.15 20.97
C ALA A 46 -3.08 4.35 22.23
N GLU A 47 -2.96 3.02 22.18
CA GLU A 47 -3.27 2.16 23.32
C GLU A 47 -2.27 2.29 24.48
N PHE A 48 -0.99 2.52 24.18
CA PHE A 48 0.05 2.79 25.18
C PHE A 48 -0.25 4.07 25.98
N PHE A 49 -0.66 5.14 25.30
CA PHE A 49 -1.03 6.39 25.97
C PHE A 49 -2.36 6.25 26.72
N ARG A 50 -3.36 5.58 26.12
CA ARG A 50 -4.70 5.39 26.69
C ARG A 50 -4.72 4.60 28.00
N LYS A 51 -3.95 3.52 28.11
CA LYS A 51 -4.04 2.62 29.28
C LYS A 51 -3.27 3.12 30.52
N GLY A 52 -2.28 4.00 30.36
CA GLY A 52 -1.49 4.53 31.50
C GLY A 52 -0.74 3.46 32.33
N GLY A 53 0.06 3.90 33.30
CA GLY A 53 0.59 3.06 34.39
C GLY A 53 1.24 1.72 33.99
N GLY A 54 0.98 0.66 34.78
CA GLY A 54 1.57 -0.68 34.62
C GLY A 54 1.28 -1.36 33.27
N ALA A 55 0.15 -1.02 32.64
CA ALA A 55 -0.18 -1.53 31.29
C ALA A 55 0.75 -0.99 30.19
N ARG A 56 1.45 0.14 30.43
CA ARG A 56 2.51 0.63 29.53
C ARG A 56 3.73 -0.29 29.51
N GLY A 57 4.05 -0.94 30.64
CA GLY A 57 5.17 -1.87 30.75
C GLY A 57 5.05 -3.02 29.74
N LEU A 58 3.83 -3.54 29.57
CA LEU A 58 3.53 -4.64 28.64
C LEU A 58 3.75 -4.28 27.17
N LEU A 59 3.52 -3.03 26.80
CA LEU A 59 3.67 -2.54 25.42
C LEU A 59 5.06 -1.98 25.12
N ARG A 60 5.86 -1.68 26.15
CA ARG A 60 7.19 -1.09 26.03
C ARG A 60 8.18 -2.10 25.43
N GLY A 61 8.91 -1.69 24.39
CA GLY A 61 9.90 -2.54 23.73
C GLY A 61 9.34 -3.69 22.89
N LYS A 62 8.03 -3.92 22.86
CA LYS A 62 7.39 -5.03 22.13
C LYS A 62 6.92 -4.66 20.72
N ARG A 63 7.32 -3.49 20.20
CA ARG A 63 6.95 -3.01 18.86
C ARG A 63 7.34 -4.01 17.76
N TRP A 64 8.60 -4.45 17.75
CA TRP A 64 9.13 -5.31 16.68
C TRP A 64 8.40 -6.66 16.57
N LEU A 65 7.98 -7.22 17.70
CA LEU A 65 7.19 -8.47 17.73
C LEU A 65 5.84 -8.31 17.01
N LEU A 66 5.22 -7.14 17.13
CA LEU A 66 3.93 -6.85 16.50
C LEU A 66 4.05 -6.57 14.99
N LEU A 67 5.21 -6.09 14.53
CA LEU A 67 5.44 -5.80 13.11
C LEU A 67 5.84 -7.05 12.31
N ARG A 68 6.51 -8.02 12.95
CA ARG A 68 6.87 -9.30 12.31
C ARG A 68 5.64 -10.15 12.00
N ARG A 69 5.73 -10.94 10.91
CA ARG A 69 4.70 -11.93 10.56
C ARG A 69 4.68 -13.05 11.58
N TRP A 70 3.50 -13.57 11.88
CA TRP A 70 3.31 -14.64 12.85
C TRP A 70 4.15 -15.88 12.52
N ALA A 71 4.22 -16.24 11.24
CA ALA A 71 5.00 -17.38 10.75
C ALA A 71 6.50 -17.26 11.09
N HIS A 72 7.03 -16.03 11.18
CA HIS A 72 8.45 -15.78 11.43
C HIS A 72 8.77 -15.57 12.91
N LEU A 73 7.79 -15.64 13.81
CA LEU A 73 8.01 -15.53 15.26
C LEU A 73 8.42 -16.88 15.84
N GLU A 74 9.35 -16.86 16.79
CA GLU A 74 9.74 -18.02 17.59
C GLU A 74 8.65 -18.42 18.59
N ARG A 75 8.77 -19.61 19.21
CA ARG A 75 7.75 -20.13 20.13
C ARG A 75 7.49 -19.18 21.31
N ASP A 76 8.54 -18.61 21.90
CA ASP A 76 8.43 -17.68 23.02
C ASP A 76 7.89 -16.31 22.60
N GLU A 77 8.31 -15.82 21.44
CA GLU A 77 7.76 -14.60 20.86
C GLU A 77 6.27 -14.73 20.58
N ARG A 78 5.81 -15.88 20.06
CA ARG A 78 4.38 -16.17 19.85
C ARG A 78 3.60 -16.21 21.17
N ARG A 79 4.19 -16.76 22.24
CA ARG A 79 3.58 -16.72 23.59
C ARG A 79 3.40 -15.27 24.06
N LEU A 80 4.44 -14.45 23.94
CA LEU A 80 4.41 -13.04 24.31
C LEU A 80 3.39 -12.24 23.50
N VAL A 81 3.35 -12.44 22.18
CA VAL A 81 2.36 -11.78 21.30
C VAL A 81 0.95 -12.19 21.71
N ARG A 82 0.66 -13.48 21.90
CA ARG A 82 -0.67 -13.93 22.34
C ARG A 82 -1.10 -13.28 23.65
N ALA A 83 -0.23 -13.27 24.66
CA ALA A 83 -0.51 -12.61 25.93
C ALA A 83 -0.81 -11.12 25.75
N LEU A 84 -0.03 -10.43 24.91
CA LEU A 84 -0.23 -9.00 24.63
C LEU A 84 -1.56 -8.72 23.92
N LEU A 85 -1.93 -9.55 22.93
CA LEU A 85 -3.17 -9.39 22.19
C LEU A 85 -4.39 -9.75 23.05
N ALA A 86 -4.30 -10.75 23.93
CA ALA A 86 -5.36 -11.11 24.88
C ALA A 86 -5.71 -9.93 25.80
N LEU A 87 -4.70 -9.18 26.25
CA LEU A 87 -4.88 -8.02 27.12
C LEU A 87 -5.33 -6.76 26.36
N ASN A 88 -5.21 -6.72 25.03
CA ASN A 88 -5.58 -5.56 24.24
C ASN A 88 -6.37 -5.93 22.97
N ARG A 89 -7.71 -5.95 23.10
CA ARG A 89 -8.64 -6.25 22.00
C ARG A 89 -8.47 -5.36 20.76
N ARG A 90 -8.12 -4.08 20.92
CA ARG A 90 -7.91 -3.16 19.78
C ARG A 90 -6.64 -3.52 19.02
N LEU A 91 -5.56 -3.79 19.76
CA LEU A 91 -4.30 -4.21 19.18
C LEU A 91 -4.40 -5.62 18.55
N ALA A 92 -5.15 -6.53 19.17
CA ALA A 92 -5.49 -7.85 18.63
C ALA A 92 -6.13 -7.74 17.25
N LYS A 93 -7.15 -6.90 17.11
CA LYS A 93 -7.82 -6.64 15.83
C LYS A 93 -6.85 -6.07 14.80
N ALA A 94 -6.07 -5.04 15.17
CA ALA A 94 -5.09 -4.44 14.28
C ALA A 94 -4.04 -5.46 13.79
N TYR A 95 -3.51 -6.29 14.69
CA TYR A 95 -2.55 -7.34 14.34
C TYR A 95 -3.16 -8.39 13.42
N LEU A 96 -4.38 -8.85 13.70
CA LEU A 96 -5.08 -9.82 12.84
C LEU A 96 -5.34 -9.26 11.44
N LEU A 97 -5.79 -8.01 11.33
CA LEU A 97 -6.02 -7.35 10.04
C LEU A 97 -4.73 -7.23 9.22
N LYS A 98 -3.60 -6.98 9.88
CA LYS A 98 -2.27 -6.99 9.26
C LYS A 98 -1.91 -8.38 8.73
N GLU A 99 -2.03 -9.42 9.54
CA GLU A 99 -1.73 -10.79 9.12
C GLU A 99 -2.64 -11.24 7.96
N GLN A 100 -3.94 -10.96 8.06
CA GLN A 100 -4.91 -11.26 7.00
C GLN A 100 -4.53 -10.61 5.68
N LEU A 101 -4.25 -9.30 5.67
CA LEU A 101 -3.96 -8.59 4.42
C LEU A 101 -2.72 -9.15 3.69
N ALA A 102 -1.75 -9.71 4.43
CA ALA A 102 -0.57 -10.31 3.82
C ALA A 102 -0.90 -11.46 2.85
N HIS A 103 -2.05 -12.13 3.04
CA HIS A 103 -2.55 -13.18 2.15
C HIS A 103 -3.09 -12.66 0.82
N LEU A 104 -3.30 -11.36 0.65
CA LEU A 104 -3.76 -10.78 -0.61
C LEU A 104 -2.85 -11.17 -1.78
N TRP A 105 -1.54 -11.28 -1.53
CA TRP A 105 -0.55 -11.63 -2.55
C TRP A 105 -0.36 -13.14 -2.76
N ASP A 106 -1.10 -13.97 -2.02
CA ASP A 106 -1.13 -15.42 -2.25
C ASP A 106 -2.15 -15.77 -3.35
N TYR A 107 -3.10 -14.88 -3.65
CA TYR A 107 -4.08 -15.06 -4.72
C TYR A 107 -3.47 -14.94 -6.13
N THR A 108 -3.92 -15.80 -7.03
CA THR A 108 -3.60 -15.78 -8.46
C THR A 108 -4.71 -15.17 -9.30
N TYR A 109 -5.96 -15.32 -8.87
CA TYR A 109 -7.13 -14.87 -9.62
C TYR A 109 -7.62 -13.51 -9.12
N GLU A 110 -7.69 -12.52 -10.02
CA GLU A 110 -8.09 -11.14 -9.67
C GLU A 110 -9.45 -11.10 -8.97
N GLY A 111 -10.44 -11.84 -9.46
CA GLY A 111 -11.78 -11.84 -8.86
C GLY A 111 -11.77 -12.33 -7.40
N ALA A 112 -10.91 -13.29 -7.07
CA ALA A 112 -10.76 -13.78 -5.69
C ALA A 112 -10.05 -12.73 -4.81
N ALA A 113 -8.96 -12.14 -5.32
CA ALA A 113 -8.25 -11.07 -4.62
C ALA A 113 -9.13 -9.84 -4.36
N ARG A 114 -9.95 -9.45 -5.35
CA ARG A 114 -10.94 -8.37 -5.23
C ARG A 114 -11.97 -8.67 -4.15
N ARG A 115 -12.57 -9.87 -4.16
CA ARG A 115 -13.54 -10.29 -3.12
C ARG A 115 -12.91 -10.31 -1.73
N PHE A 116 -11.69 -10.84 -1.61
CA PHE A 116 -10.94 -10.84 -0.36
C PHE A 116 -10.73 -9.42 0.16
N LEU A 117 -10.22 -8.51 -0.68
CA LEU A 117 -9.93 -7.15 -0.29
C LEU A 117 -11.20 -6.36 0.04
N THR A 118 -12.29 -6.56 -0.70
CA THR A 118 -13.60 -5.98 -0.36
C THR A 118 -14.09 -6.47 0.99
N THR A 119 -13.95 -7.77 1.28
CA THR A 119 -14.35 -8.34 2.58
C THR A 119 -13.50 -7.75 3.71
N TRP A 120 -12.19 -7.65 3.50
CA TRP A 120 -11.26 -7.05 4.45
C TRP A 120 -11.60 -5.57 4.73
N LEU A 121 -11.93 -4.79 3.69
CA LEU A 121 -12.36 -3.40 3.82
C LEU A 121 -13.70 -3.28 4.58
N ARG A 122 -14.67 -4.17 4.31
CA ARG A 122 -15.94 -4.22 5.06
C ARG A 122 -15.72 -4.55 6.53
N ALA A 123 -14.78 -5.45 6.84
CA ALA A 123 -14.45 -5.81 8.21
C ALA A 123 -13.90 -4.62 9.02
N LEU A 124 -13.29 -3.63 8.37
CA LEU A 124 -12.78 -2.41 9.00
C LEU A 124 -13.85 -1.38 9.36
N ARG A 125 -15.01 -1.37 8.68
CA ARG A 125 -16.03 -0.32 8.83
C ARG A 125 -16.48 -0.14 10.27
N TRP A 126 -16.62 -1.24 11.00
CA TRP A 126 -17.09 -1.26 12.38
C TRP A 126 -15.97 -1.33 13.41
N GLN A 127 -14.72 -1.22 12.97
CA GLN A 127 -13.58 -1.22 13.88
C GLN A 127 -13.25 0.22 14.26
N ARG A 128 -13.17 0.48 15.57
CA ARG A 128 -12.69 1.77 16.11
C ARG A 128 -11.16 1.88 15.97
N LEU A 129 -10.65 1.79 14.74
CA LEU A 129 -9.23 1.80 14.35
C LEU A 129 -8.96 2.93 13.32
N PRO A 130 -8.77 4.19 13.77
CA PRO A 130 -8.59 5.33 12.87
C PRO A 130 -7.41 5.19 11.90
N ALA A 131 -6.31 4.59 12.34
CA ALA A 131 -5.12 4.35 11.52
C ALA A 131 -5.43 3.43 10.32
N PHE A 132 -6.24 2.39 10.52
CA PHE A 132 -6.65 1.48 9.45
C PHE A 132 -7.64 2.12 8.46
N ARG A 133 -8.41 3.14 8.88
CA ARG A 133 -9.26 3.90 7.94
C ARG A 133 -8.42 4.63 6.88
N LYS A 134 -7.27 5.19 7.28
CA LYS A 134 -6.32 5.83 6.35
C LYS A 134 -5.75 4.81 5.36
N VAL A 135 -5.39 3.62 5.84
CA VAL A 135 -4.93 2.50 4.99
C VAL A 135 -6.02 2.08 4.02
N ALA A 136 -7.26 1.88 4.48
CA ALA A 136 -8.39 1.50 3.64
C ALA A 136 -8.63 2.50 2.49
N GLN A 137 -8.63 3.79 2.79
CA GLN A 137 -8.76 4.84 1.77
C GLN A 137 -7.61 4.80 0.76
N ARG A 138 -6.38 4.56 1.21
CA ARG A 138 -5.22 4.41 0.32
C ARG A 138 -5.37 3.17 -0.56
N LEU A 139 -5.79 2.03 -0.02
CA LEU A 139 -6.01 0.80 -0.80
C LEU A 139 -7.10 1.00 -1.86
N LEU A 140 -8.20 1.68 -1.51
CA LEU A 140 -9.29 1.96 -2.45
C LEU A 140 -8.85 2.82 -3.64
N ARG A 141 -8.03 3.86 -3.40
CA ARG A 141 -7.50 4.72 -4.49
C ARG A 141 -6.57 3.97 -5.45
N HIS A 142 -5.94 2.90 -4.98
CA HIS A 142 -4.91 2.17 -5.72
C HIS A 142 -5.32 0.73 -6.05
N LEU A 143 -6.63 0.43 -5.93
CA LEU A 143 -7.16 -0.92 -5.99
C LEU A 143 -6.76 -1.66 -7.26
N ASP A 144 -6.91 -1.02 -8.42
CA ASP A 144 -6.65 -1.65 -9.70
C ASP A 144 -5.16 -1.97 -9.89
N GLY A 145 -4.25 -1.11 -9.43
CA GLY A 145 -2.82 -1.38 -9.47
C GLY A 145 -2.35 -2.43 -8.45
N ILE A 146 -3.07 -2.61 -7.34
CA ILE A 146 -2.81 -3.70 -6.39
C ILE A 146 -3.27 -5.03 -7.00
N LEU A 147 -4.46 -5.05 -7.61
CA LEU A 147 -5.04 -6.23 -8.24
C LEU A 147 -4.30 -6.63 -9.52
N ALA A 148 -3.66 -5.68 -10.20
CA ALA A 148 -2.79 -5.93 -11.34
C ALA A 148 -1.67 -6.95 -11.06
N TYR A 149 -1.27 -7.10 -9.79
CA TYR A 149 -0.31 -8.13 -9.34
C TYR A 149 -0.75 -9.57 -9.68
N CYS A 150 -2.06 -9.83 -9.73
CA CYS A 150 -2.59 -11.17 -10.06
C CYS A 150 -2.24 -11.59 -11.49
N HIS A 151 -2.16 -10.64 -12.41
CA HIS A 151 -1.85 -10.89 -13.82
C HIS A 151 -0.36 -10.96 -14.10
N GLU A 152 0.41 -10.13 -13.42
CA GLU A 152 1.84 -9.94 -13.65
C GLU A 152 2.57 -10.22 -12.34
N LYS A 153 2.79 -11.50 -12.05
CA LYS A 153 3.54 -11.92 -10.86
C LYS A 153 5.00 -11.54 -11.03
N VAL A 154 5.35 -10.36 -10.53
CA VAL A 154 6.76 -9.94 -10.46
C VAL A 154 7.38 -10.62 -9.23
N PRO A 155 8.49 -11.39 -9.39
CA PRO A 155 9.21 -11.97 -8.27
C PRO A 155 9.64 -10.87 -7.29
N PHE A 156 9.41 -11.06 -5.99
CA PHE A 156 9.60 -10.01 -4.99
C PHE A 156 11.05 -9.46 -4.97
N GLY A 157 12.06 -10.30 -5.16
CA GLY A 157 13.46 -9.85 -5.25
C GLY A 157 13.75 -8.95 -6.46
N LYS A 158 13.02 -9.14 -7.58
CA LYS A 158 13.13 -8.25 -8.75
C LYS A 158 12.46 -6.91 -8.49
N VAL A 159 11.31 -6.90 -7.81
CA VAL A 159 10.62 -5.66 -7.41
C VAL A 159 11.52 -4.81 -6.51
N GLU A 160 12.15 -5.44 -5.51
CA GLU A 160 13.04 -4.75 -4.57
C GLU A 160 14.28 -4.17 -5.26
N ALA A 161 14.91 -4.94 -6.15
CA ALA A 161 16.06 -4.46 -6.94
C ALA A 161 15.67 -3.27 -7.84
N ILE A 162 14.53 -3.35 -8.53
CA ILE A 162 14.02 -2.28 -9.39
C ILE A 162 13.71 -1.03 -8.56
N ASN A 163 12.99 -1.17 -7.45
CA ASN A 163 12.64 -0.05 -6.58
C ASN A 163 13.88 0.57 -5.94
N GLY A 164 14.87 -0.26 -5.56
CA GLY A 164 16.18 0.18 -5.09
C GLY A 164 16.92 1.02 -6.14
N ASN A 165 16.94 0.55 -7.39
CA ASN A 165 17.56 1.25 -8.52
C ASN A 165 16.87 2.59 -8.82
N ILE A 166 15.53 2.61 -8.88
CA ILE A 166 14.75 3.84 -9.08
C ILE A 166 15.07 4.85 -7.97
N ARG A 167 15.06 4.42 -6.70
CA ARG A 167 15.43 5.29 -5.57
C ARG A 167 16.89 5.74 -5.60
N ALA A 168 17.79 4.92 -6.11
CA ALA A 168 19.19 5.29 -6.28
C ALA A 168 19.35 6.39 -7.34
N VAL A 169 18.70 6.23 -8.49
CA VAL A 169 18.66 7.26 -9.55
C VAL A 169 18.04 8.56 -9.03
N LEU A 170 16.91 8.50 -8.34
CA LEU A 170 16.28 9.69 -7.75
C LEU A 170 17.15 10.36 -6.69
N ARG A 171 17.88 9.60 -5.86
CA ARG A 171 18.84 10.16 -4.89
C ARG A 171 19.98 10.87 -5.60
N ARG A 172 20.49 10.33 -6.70
CA ARG A 172 21.49 11.02 -7.56
C ARG A 172 20.90 12.26 -8.22
N GLY A 173 19.61 12.25 -8.53
CA GLY A 173 18.90 13.39 -9.14
C GLY A 173 18.50 14.50 -8.16
N ARG A 174 18.59 14.31 -6.84
CA ARG A 174 18.37 15.36 -5.82
C ARG A 174 19.55 16.34 -5.84
N GLY A 175 19.60 17.16 -6.88
CA GLY A 175 20.68 18.11 -7.18
C GLY A 175 20.41 18.90 -8.46
N TYR A 176 19.59 18.37 -9.38
CA TYR A 176 19.11 19.12 -10.55
C TYR A 176 18.08 20.17 -10.11
N ARG A 177 18.56 21.35 -9.73
CA ARG A 177 17.78 22.59 -9.78
C ARG A 177 18.04 23.22 -11.13
N ASP A 178 17.23 22.87 -12.12
CA ASP A 178 17.18 23.68 -13.34
C ASP A 178 15.72 24.05 -13.63
N HIS A 179 15.36 25.28 -13.27
CA HIS A 179 14.10 25.94 -13.63
C HIS A 179 14.26 26.66 -14.98
N GLY A 180 14.97 26.04 -15.92
CA GLY A 180 15.46 26.68 -17.14
C GLY A 180 15.16 25.88 -18.39
N TYR A 181 13.89 25.54 -18.66
CA TYR A 181 13.46 25.26 -20.03
C TYR A 181 12.54 26.39 -20.51
N PRO A 182 13.07 27.40 -21.21
CA PRO A 182 12.25 28.29 -22.01
C PRO A 182 11.75 27.50 -23.23
N CYS A 183 10.50 27.09 -23.18
CA CYS A 183 9.75 26.70 -24.37
C CYS A 183 9.61 27.95 -25.27
N SER A 184 10.52 28.13 -26.23
CA SER A 184 10.29 29.03 -27.35
C SER A 184 11.04 28.56 -28.59
N LYS A 185 10.29 27.89 -29.48
CA LYS A 185 10.24 28.08 -30.94
C LYS A 185 9.92 26.76 -31.64
N SER A 186 8.63 26.55 -31.91
CA SER A 186 8.17 26.01 -33.19
C SER A 186 6.72 26.46 -33.42
N LYS A 187 6.54 27.39 -34.35
CA LYS A 187 5.24 27.80 -34.88
C LYS A 187 4.63 26.60 -35.66
N ARG A 188 3.42 26.18 -35.25
CA ARG A 188 2.19 25.72 -35.99
C ARG A 188 2.31 25.22 -37.45
N PRO A 189 1.47 24.24 -37.89
CA PRO A 189 0.04 24.52 -38.15
C PRO A 189 -0.99 23.47 -37.71
N ARG A 190 -2.25 23.94 -37.63
CA ARG A 190 -3.49 23.20 -37.37
C ARG A 190 -3.75 22.16 -38.45
N LEU A 191 -4.26 20.99 -38.05
CA LEU A 191 -5.18 20.20 -38.85
C LEU A 191 -6.37 19.74 -37.99
N SER A 192 -7.54 19.90 -38.58
CA SER A 192 -8.88 19.58 -38.11
C SER A 192 -9.19 18.09 -38.16
N GLY A 193 -10.07 17.65 -37.25
CA GLY A 193 -10.98 16.52 -37.49
C GLY A 193 -10.46 15.14 -37.13
N ALA A 194 -10.78 14.66 -35.92
CA ALA A 194 -11.07 13.26 -35.65
C ALA A 194 -11.75 13.14 -34.29
N SER A 195 -12.95 12.59 -34.29
CA SER A 195 -13.74 12.18 -33.13
C SER A 195 -12.97 11.15 -32.30
N LEU A 196 -12.61 11.51 -31.07
CA LEU A 196 -12.09 10.57 -30.08
C LEU A 196 -13.24 10.10 -29.20
N CYS A 197 -13.62 8.83 -29.39
CA CYS A 197 -14.43 8.07 -28.44
C CYS A 197 -13.87 8.23 -27.03
N GLU A 198 -14.73 8.65 -26.10
CA GLU A 198 -14.44 8.65 -24.67
C GLU A 198 -14.14 7.22 -24.19
N PRO A 199 -13.05 6.99 -23.44
CA PRO A 199 -12.91 5.75 -22.69
C PRO A 199 -13.87 5.84 -21.50
N HIS A 200 -14.87 4.96 -21.53
CA HIS A 200 -15.84 4.72 -20.48
C HIS A 200 -15.13 4.45 -19.14
N GLU A 201 -14.89 5.50 -18.34
CA GLU A 201 -14.47 5.39 -16.93
C GLU A 201 -15.60 4.69 -16.17
N ARG A 202 -15.53 3.37 -16.06
CA ARG A 202 -16.30 2.62 -15.06
C ARG A 202 -15.71 2.94 -13.68
N ARG A 203 -16.02 4.13 -13.16
CA ARG A 203 -15.89 4.43 -11.73
C ARG A 203 -16.86 3.52 -10.98
N VAL A 204 -16.34 2.37 -10.53
CA VAL A 204 -17.03 1.58 -9.51
C VAL A 204 -17.04 2.44 -8.24
N GLN A 205 -18.18 3.06 -7.94
CA GLN A 205 -18.37 3.81 -6.70
C GLN A 205 -18.34 2.84 -5.52
N TYR A 206 -17.16 2.69 -4.94
CA TYR A 206 -16.96 2.01 -3.67
C TYR A 206 -17.44 2.90 -2.52
N ARG A 207 -18.76 3.00 -2.31
CA ARG A 207 -19.35 3.62 -1.11
C ARG A 207 -19.14 2.71 0.09
N PHE A 208 -17.95 2.77 0.70
CA PHE A 208 -17.63 2.03 1.93
C PHE A 208 -17.70 2.86 3.21
N TRP A 209 -18.18 4.11 3.13
CA TRP A 209 -18.30 5.04 4.25
C TRP A 209 -19.49 5.95 4.07
#